data_AF-B7MT89-F1
#
_entry.id   AF-B7MT89-F1
#
_cell.length_a   1.000
_cell.length_b   1.000
_cell.length_c   1.000
_cell.angle_alpha   90.00
_cell.angle_beta   90.00
_cell.angle_gamma   90.00
#
_symmetry.space_group_name_H-M   'P 1'
#
loop_
_entity.id
_entity.type
_entity.pdbx_description
1 polymer ?
#
loop_
_entity_poly.entity_id
_entity_poly.type
_entity_poly.pdbx_seq_one_letter_code
_entity_poly.pdbx_strand_id
1 'polypeptide(L)'
;MVDQVKVVADDQSPAEQSLRRNLTNRHIQLIAIGGAIGTGLFMGSGKTINLAGPSIIFVYMIIGFMLFFVMRAMGELLLSNLEYKSFSDFASDLLGPWAGYFTGWTYWFCWVVTGMADVVAITAYAQFWFPGLSDWVASLSVIILLLVLNLATVKMFGEMEFWFAMIKIVAIVSLIVVGLVMVAMHFQSPTGVEASFAHLWNDGGWFPKGLSGFFAGFQIAVFAFVGIELVGTTAAETKDPEKSLPRAINSIPIRIIMFYVFSLIVIMSVTPWSSVVPEKSPFVELFVLVGLPAAASVINFVVLTSAASSANSGVFSTSRMLFGLAQEGVAPKAFAKLSKRAVPAKGLTFSCICLLGGVVMLYVNPSVIGAFTMITTVSAILFMFVWTIILCSYLVYRKQRPHLHEKSIYKMPLGKLMCWVCMAFFVFVLVLLTLEDDTRQALLVTPLWFIALGLGWLFIGKKRMAK
;
A
#
# COMPACT_ATOMS: atom_id res chain seq x y z
N MET A 1 -40.03 42.61 20.00
CA MET A 1 -41.09 42.18 19.08
C MET A 1 -40.59 42.53 17.70
N VAL A 2 -40.09 41.51 16.98
CA VAL A 2 -39.27 41.66 15.77
C VAL A 2 -40.17 41.55 14.54
N ASP A 3 -40.20 42.60 13.72
CA ASP A 3 -40.84 42.59 12.41
C ASP A 3 -40.02 41.75 11.42
N GLN A 4 -40.73 40.84 10.74
CA GLN A 4 -40.20 40.01 9.68
C GLN A 4 -40.15 40.80 8.38
N VAL A 5 -38.94 41.05 7.86
CA VAL A 5 -38.76 41.34 6.43
C VAL A 5 -38.22 40.08 5.75
N LYS A 6 -39.10 39.44 5.01
CA LYS A 6 -38.82 38.37 4.04
C LYS A 6 -37.95 38.95 2.93
N VAL A 7 -36.68 38.55 2.88
CA VAL A 7 -35.87 38.67 1.66
C VAL A 7 -35.82 37.28 1.03
N VAL A 8 -36.57 37.14 -0.07
CA VAL A 8 -36.48 36.00 -0.97
C VAL A 8 -35.18 36.16 -1.75
N ALA A 9 -34.20 35.30 -1.48
CA ALA A 9 -33.04 35.12 -2.34
C ALA A 9 -33.19 33.77 -3.04
N ASP A 10 -33.78 33.81 -4.23
CA ASP A 10 -33.59 32.80 -5.26
C ASP A 10 -32.35 33.22 -6.04
N ASP A 11 -31.23 32.53 -5.79
CA ASP A 11 -30.07 32.60 -6.68
C ASP A 11 -29.39 31.23 -6.67
N GLN A 12 -29.90 30.34 -7.52
CA GLN A 12 -29.30 29.05 -7.84
C GLN A 12 -27.96 29.27 -8.55
N SER A 13 -26.91 29.46 -7.76
CA SER A 13 -25.54 29.18 -8.21
C SER A 13 -25.47 27.69 -8.59
N PRO A 14 -24.86 27.29 -9.73
CA PRO A 14 -24.67 25.89 -10.02
C PRO A 14 -23.78 25.31 -8.92
N ALA A 15 -24.37 24.46 -8.06
CA ALA A 15 -23.65 23.82 -6.98
C ALA A 15 -22.40 23.14 -7.56
N GLU A 16 -21.21 23.66 -7.26
CA GLU A 16 -19.97 22.97 -7.52
C GLU A 16 -20.12 21.54 -6.99
N GLN A 17 -20.02 20.56 -7.90
CA GLN A 17 -20.12 19.14 -7.58
C GLN A 17 -18.93 18.72 -6.70
N SER A 18 -18.98 19.11 -5.44
CA SER A 18 -17.95 18.83 -4.45
C SER A 18 -18.24 17.49 -3.75
N LEU A 19 -17.18 16.73 -3.51
CA LEU A 19 -17.27 15.48 -2.74
C LEU A 19 -17.74 15.80 -1.32
N ARG A 20 -18.75 15.07 -0.81
CA ARG A 20 -19.19 15.23 0.59
C ARG A 20 -18.06 14.81 1.54
N ARG A 21 -17.60 15.75 2.38
CA ARG A 21 -16.58 15.55 3.41
C ARG A 21 -17.17 14.90 4.67
N ASN A 22 -17.38 13.58 4.63
CA ASN A 22 -18.02 12.82 5.72
C ASN A 22 -17.05 11.97 6.57
N LEU A 23 -15.73 12.03 6.31
CA LEU A 23 -14.74 11.29 7.09
C LEU A 23 -14.27 12.12 8.29
N THR A 24 -14.22 11.51 9.47
CA THR A 24 -13.70 12.15 10.69
C THR A 24 -12.17 11.98 10.76
N ASN A 25 -11.49 12.80 11.57
CA ASN A 25 -10.04 12.68 11.81
C ASN A 25 -9.63 11.27 12.26
N ARG A 26 -10.50 10.57 13.02
CA ARG A 26 -10.25 9.19 13.45
C ARG A 26 -10.32 8.21 12.28
N HIS A 27 -11.30 8.35 11.39
CA HIS A 27 -11.40 7.53 10.18
C HIS A 27 -10.17 7.73 9.29
N ILE A 28 -9.77 8.98 9.07
CA ILE A 28 -8.58 9.35 8.28
C ILE A 28 -7.31 8.69 8.83
N GLN A 29 -7.07 8.80 10.14
CA GLN A 29 -5.88 8.22 10.75
C GLN A 29 -5.87 6.70 10.65
N LEU A 30 -7.01 6.03 10.83
CA LEU A 30 -7.10 4.58 10.77
C LEU A 30 -7.09 4.01 9.36
N ILE A 31 -7.62 4.72 8.36
CA ILE A 31 -7.39 4.40 6.95
C ILE A 31 -5.89 4.45 6.65
N ALA A 32 -5.20 5.47 7.16
CA ALA A 32 -3.75 5.58 7.06
C ALA A 32 -3.00 4.46 7.81
N ILE A 33 -3.48 3.97 8.96
CA ILE A 33 -2.85 2.83 9.65
C ILE A 33 -3.16 1.51 8.93
N GLY A 34 -4.42 1.27 8.59
CA GLY A 34 -4.91 0.05 7.97
C GLY A 34 -4.43 -0.16 6.54
N GLY A 35 -4.17 0.92 5.81
CA GLY A 35 -3.55 0.90 4.48
C GLY A 35 -2.05 0.63 4.49
N ALA A 36 -1.36 0.87 5.61
CA ALA A 36 0.08 0.59 5.76
C ALA A 36 0.38 -0.85 6.25
N ILE A 37 -0.66 -1.64 6.56
CA ILE A 37 -0.57 -3.05 6.95
C ILE A 37 -1.47 -3.83 6.00
N GLY A 38 -0.88 -4.28 4.89
CA GLY A 38 -1.57 -4.92 3.79
C GLY A 38 -1.22 -6.39 3.58
N THR A 39 -1.70 -6.92 2.47
CA THR A 39 -1.46 -8.30 2.00
C THR A 39 0.02 -8.63 1.80
N GLY A 40 0.85 -7.62 1.47
CA GLY A 40 2.27 -7.82 1.27
C GLY A 40 3.00 -8.39 2.50
N LEU A 41 2.61 -8.00 3.72
CA LEU A 41 3.16 -8.58 4.94
C LEU A 41 2.64 -10.00 5.16
N PHE A 42 1.34 -10.24 5.05
CA PHE A 42 0.74 -11.52 5.42
C PHE A 42 0.98 -12.62 4.39
N MET A 43 0.78 -12.33 3.10
CA MET A 43 0.93 -13.31 2.03
C MET A 43 2.35 -13.36 1.49
N GLY A 44 2.99 -12.21 1.34
CA GLY A 44 4.34 -12.12 0.77
C GLY A 44 5.43 -12.68 1.68
N SER A 45 5.21 -12.69 3.01
CA SER A 45 6.23 -13.11 3.97
C SER A 45 6.63 -14.59 3.89
N GLY A 46 5.73 -15.48 3.48
CA GLY A 46 6.07 -16.91 3.34
C GLY A 46 7.20 -17.11 2.31
N LYS A 47 7.01 -16.54 1.12
CA LYS A 47 8.01 -16.56 0.06
C LYS A 47 9.28 -15.81 0.43
N THR A 48 9.20 -14.64 1.07
CA THR A 48 10.41 -13.89 1.44
C THR A 48 11.22 -14.57 2.56
N ILE A 49 10.57 -15.21 3.54
CA ILE A 49 11.25 -16.03 4.55
C ILE A 49 11.94 -17.22 3.87
N ASN A 50 11.29 -17.88 2.90
CA ASN A 50 11.92 -19.00 2.20
C ASN A 50 13.18 -18.59 1.42
N LEU A 51 13.14 -17.42 0.76
CA LEU A 51 14.25 -16.88 -0.03
C LEU A 51 15.40 -16.36 0.83
N ALA A 52 15.11 -15.63 1.91
CA ALA A 52 16.11 -14.90 2.69
C ALA A 52 16.45 -15.55 4.05
N GLY A 53 15.60 -16.45 4.54
CA GLY A 53 15.67 -16.94 5.92
C GLY A 53 15.54 -15.80 6.94
N PRO A 54 16.17 -15.90 8.13
CA PRO A 54 16.14 -14.87 9.16
C PRO A 54 16.65 -13.50 8.71
N SER A 55 17.49 -13.44 7.67
CA SER A 55 18.01 -12.18 7.12
C SER A 55 16.91 -11.25 6.60
N ILE A 56 15.69 -11.77 6.36
CA ILE A 56 14.51 -11.01 5.97
C ILE A 56 14.21 -9.86 6.96
N ILE A 57 14.53 -10.04 8.24
CA ILE A 57 14.36 -9.00 9.27
C ILE A 57 15.15 -7.75 8.89
N PHE A 58 16.40 -7.91 8.45
CA PHE A 58 17.25 -6.80 8.02
C PHE A 58 16.73 -6.15 6.73
N VAL A 59 16.20 -6.94 5.80
CA VAL A 59 15.58 -6.43 4.57
C VAL A 59 14.43 -5.48 4.89
N TYR A 60 13.48 -5.90 5.74
CA TYR A 60 12.36 -5.04 6.17
C TYR A 60 12.85 -3.79 6.92
N MET A 61 13.86 -3.91 7.78
CA MET A 61 14.42 -2.73 8.46
C MET A 61 15.06 -1.75 7.48
N ILE A 62 15.81 -2.22 6.49
CA ILE A 62 16.47 -1.38 5.48
C ILE A 62 15.43 -0.68 4.60
N ILE A 63 14.44 -1.42 4.07
CA ILE A 63 13.37 -0.81 3.25
C ILE A 63 12.63 0.23 4.08
N GLY A 64 12.24 -0.13 5.30
CA GLY A 64 11.53 0.75 6.22
C GLY A 64 12.30 2.03 6.55
N PHE A 65 13.61 1.90 6.79
CA PHE A 65 14.51 3.03 7.00
C PHE A 65 14.55 3.96 5.77
N MET A 66 14.73 3.40 4.57
CA MET A 66 14.78 4.19 3.34
C MET A 66 13.46 4.90 3.05
N LEU A 67 12.32 4.21 3.21
CA LEU A 67 10.99 4.78 2.96
C LEU A 67 10.59 5.81 4.01
N PHE A 68 11.07 5.69 5.25
CA PHE A 68 10.91 6.76 6.24
C PHE A 68 11.44 8.09 5.71
N PHE A 69 12.61 8.12 5.08
CA PHE A 69 13.18 9.34 4.49
C PHE A 69 12.36 9.87 3.31
N VAL A 70 11.80 9.01 2.46
CA VAL A 70 10.88 9.43 1.40
C VAL A 70 9.66 10.14 1.99
N MET A 71 9.05 9.54 3.02
CA MET A 71 7.91 10.14 3.72
C MET A 71 8.30 11.44 4.41
N ARG A 72 9.53 11.51 4.90
CA ARG A 72 10.09 12.70 5.54
C ARG A 72 10.23 13.86 4.56
N ALA A 73 10.73 13.59 3.35
CA ALA A 73 10.79 14.56 2.25
C ALA A 73 9.39 15.01 1.82
N MET A 74 8.46 14.06 1.66
CA MET A 74 7.06 14.36 1.33
C MET A 74 6.39 15.25 2.38
N GLY A 75 6.58 14.93 3.66
CA GLY A 75 5.99 15.71 4.76
C GLY A 75 6.50 17.15 4.80
N GLU A 76 7.78 17.37 4.49
CA GLU A 76 8.33 18.71 4.35
C GLU A 76 7.72 19.48 3.17
N LEU A 77 7.53 18.83 2.01
CA LEU A 77 6.92 19.44 0.84
C LEU A 77 5.45 19.83 1.09
N LEU A 78 4.67 18.92 1.68
CA LEU A 78 3.26 19.16 1.99
C LEU A 78 3.07 20.29 3.02
N LEU A 79 3.99 20.45 3.98
CA LEU A 79 3.94 21.58 4.92
C LEU A 79 4.50 22.89 4.33
N SER A 80 5.21 22.82 3.20
CA SER A 80 5.73 24.02 2.54
C SER A 80 4.63 24.81 1.83
N ASN A 81 3.54 24.15 1.45
CA ASN A 81 2.34 24.77 0.89
C ASN A 81 1.11 23.89 1.16
N LEU A 82 0.22 24.37 2.03
CA LEU A 82 -1.00 23.65 2.43
C LEU A 82 -2.07 23.58 1.33
N GLU A 83 -1.88 24.27 0.20
CA GLU A 83 -2.72 24.12 -0.99
C GLU A 83 -2.45 22.79 -1.72
N TYR A 84 -1.31 22.14 -1.47
CA TYR A 84 -1.06 20.80 -1.98
C TYR A 84 -1.94 19.77 -1.28
N LYS A 85 -2.86 19.17 -2.03
CA LYS A 85 -3.77 18.13 -1.55
C LYS A 85 -3.25 16.74 -1.88
N SER A 86 -2.38 16.65 -2.89
CA SER A 86 -1.73 15.40 -3.30
C SER A 86 -0.26 15.61 -3.68
N PHE A 87 0.50 14.52 -3.74
CA PHE A 87 1.86 14.58 -4.29
C PHE A 87 1.90 14.78 -5.80
N SER A 88 0.79 14.54 -6.52
CA SER A 88 0.66 14.95 -7.91
C SER A 88 0.68 16.47 -8.04
N ASP A 89 0.10 17.19 -7.06
CA ASP A 89 -0.02 18.65 -7.08
C ASP A 89 1.36 19.29 -6.96
N PHE A 90 2.14 18.91 -5.94
CA PHE A 90 3.49 19.45 -5.80
C PHE A 90 4.43 18.97 -6.90
N ALA A 91 4.24 17.76 -7.45
CA ALA A 91 5.01 17.30 -8.60
C ALA A 91 4.72 18.18 -9.83
N SER A 92 3.44 18.51 -10.06
CA SER A 92 3.02 19.41 -11.14
C SER A 92 3.59 20.81 -10.97
N ASP A 93 3.61 21.34 -9.75
CA ASP A 93 4.12 22.68 -9.45
C ASP A 93 5.65 22.77 -9.55
N LEU A 94 6.36 21.79 -8.97
CA LEU A 94 7.83 21.86 -8.86
C LEU A 94 8.57 21.30 -10.08
N LEU A 95 8.04 20.23 -10.70
CA LEU A 95 8.68 19.55 -11.84
C LEU A 95 7.97 19.83 -13.18
N GLY A 96 6.77 20.40 -13.12
CA GLY A 96 5.97 20.81 -14.26
C GLY A 96 4.77 19.90 -14.54
N PRO A 97 3.83 20.33 -15.42
CA PRO A 97 2.54 19.64 -15.62
C PRO A 97 2.64 18.17 -16.07
N TRP A 98 3.73 17.80 -16.74
CA TRP A 98 3.99 16.42 -17.15
C TRP A 98 4.19 15.52 -15.92
N ALA A 99 4.88 15.99 -14.89
CA ALA A 99 5.19 15.21 -13.70
C ALA A 99 3.92 14.94 -12.90
N GLY A 100 3.03 15.93 -12.77
CA GLY A 100 1.69 15.73 -12.21
C GLY A 100 0.91 14.67 -12.98
N TYR A 101 0.86 14.75 -14.32
CA TYR A 101 0.19 13.77 -15.16
C TYR A 101 0.71 12.34 -14.95
N PHE A 102 2.03 12.15 -15.06
CA PHE A 102 2.66 10.83 -14.89
C PHE A 102 2.46 10.29 -13.48
N THR A 103 2.59 11.14 -12.47
CA THR A 103 2.45 10.74 -11.06
C THR A 103 1.01 10.37 -10.73
N GLY A 104 0.04 11.19 -11.12
CA GLY A 104 -1.36 10.95 -10.85
C GLY A 104 -1.90 9.68 -11.51
N TRP A 105 -1.59 9.46 -12.81
CA TRP A 105 -1.98 8.22 -13.49
C TRP A 105 -1.23 7.00 -12.98
N THR A 106 0.07 7.12 -12.74
CA THR A 106 0.87 5.99 -12.21
C THR A 106 0.37 5.60 -10.83
N TYR A 107 0.09 6.56 -9.95
CA TYR A 107 -0.45 6.26 -8.63
C TYR A 107 -1.87 5.66 -8.71
N TRP A 108 -2.70 6.06 -9.69
CA TRP A 108 -3.99 5.40 -9.90
C TRP A 108 -3.77 3.93 -10.29
N PHE A 109 -2.86 3.68 -11.22
CA PHE A 109 -2.55 2.34 -11.69
C PHE A 109 -1.91 1.48 -10.59
N CYS A 110 -1.04 2.05 -9.75
CA CYS A 110 -0.50 1.43 -8.54
C CYS A 110 -1.61 0.81 -7.67
N TRP A 111 -2.68 1.56 -7.40
CA TRP A 111 -3.80 1.09 -6.58
C TRP A 111 -4.67 0.05 -7.29
N VAL A 112 -4.80 0.13 -8.61
CA VAL A 112 -5.45 -0.92 -9.40
C VAL A 112 -4.67 -2.22 -9.32
N VAL A 113 -3.36 -2.17 -9.56
CA VAL A 113 -2.47 -3.35 -9.51
C VAL A 113 -2.41 -3.93 -8.08
N THR A 114 -2.36 -3.09 -7.05
CA THR A 114 -2.45 -3.53 -5.65
C THR A 114 -3.80 -4.20 -5.35
N GLY A 115 -4.91 -3.64 -5.85
CA GLY A 115 -6.22 -4.27 -5.74
C GLY A 115 -6.29 -5.64 -6.44
N MET A 116 -5.58 -5.82 -7.57
CA MET A 116 -5.47 -7.14 -8.21
C MET A 116 -4.73 -8.13 -7.29
N ALA A 117 -3.64 -7.70 -6.64
CA ALA A 117 -2.91 -8.54 -5.68
C ALA A 117 -3.78 -8.89 -4.47
N ASP A 118 -4.58 -7.94 -3.98
CA ASP A 118 -5.51 -8.18 -2.88
C ASP A 118 -6.61 -9.17 -3.25
N VAL A 119 -7.18 -9.09 -4.47
CA VAL A 119 -8.15 -10.07 -4.96
C VAL A 119 -7.53 -11.47 -5.03
N VAL A 120 -6.31 -11.60 -5.55
CA VAL A 120 -5.55 -12.86 -5.56
C VAL A 120 -5.34 -13.39 -4.14
N ALA A 121 -5.00 -12.52 -3.19
CA ALA A 121 -4.80 -12.90 -1.79
C ALA A 121 -6.08 -13.37 -1.11
N ILE A 122 -7.20 -12.64 -1.30
CA ILE A 122 -8.50 -13.03 -0.73
C ILE A 122 -8.92 -14.41 -1.28
N THR A 123 -8.71 -14.66 -2.57
CA THR A 123 -8.95 -15.96 -3.19
C THR A 123 -8.10 -17.04 -2.53
N ALA A 124 -6.80 -16.80 -2.32
CA ALA A 124 -5.91 -17.73 -1.62
C ALA A 124 -6.39 -18.05 -0.20
N TYR A 125 -6.81 -17.04 0.56
CA TYR A 125 -7.29 -17.21 1.93
C TYR A 125 -8.67 -17.89 2.00
N ALA A 126 -9.52 -17.72 0.99
CA ALA A 126 -10.80 -18.40 0.90
C ALA A 126 -10.64 -19.93 0.76
N GLN A 127 -9.57 -20.38 0.07
CA GLN A 127 -9.26 -21.81 -0.09
C GLN A 127 -9.02 -22.53 1.24
N PHE A 128 -8.66 -21.81 2.32
CA PHE A 128 -8.48 -22.41 3.64
C PHE A 128 -9.76 -23.05 4.18
N TRP A 129 -10.93 -22.41 3.96
CA TRP A 129 -12.23 -22.97 4.37
C TRP A 129 -12.98 -23.65 3.24
N PHE A 130 -12.75 -23.21 2.00
CA PHE A 130 -13.47 -23.67 0.82
C PHE A 130 -12.50 -24.18 -0.25
N PRO A 131 -11.75 -25.27 0.00
CA PRO A 131 -10.71 -25.77 -0.92
C PRO A 131 -11.25 -26.25 -2.28
N GLY A 132 -12.56 -26.48 -2.40
CA GLY A 132 -13.23 -26.83 -3.67
C GLY A 132 -13.79 -25.63 -4.43
N LEU A 133 -13.66 -24.41 -3.91
CA LEU A 133 -14.15 -23.20 -4.57
C LEU A 133 -13.22 -22.85 -5.74
N SER A 134 -13.77 -22.59 -6.91
CA SER A 134 -12.94 -22.20 -8.06
C SER A 134 -12.40 -20.78 -7.89
N ASP A 135 -11.10 -20.59 -8.15
CA ASP A 135 -10.39 -19.33 -7.94
C ASP A 135 -11.03 -18.14 -8.67
N TRP A 136 -11.55 -18.36 -9.89
CA TRP A 136 -12.20 -17.30 -10.66
C TRP A 136 -13.55 -16.89 -10.06
N VAL A 137 -14.30 -17.84 -9.48
CA VAL A 137 -15.59 -17.58 -8.82
C VAL A 137 -15.34 -16.77 -7.56
N ALA A 138 -14.35 -17.17 -6.75
CA ALA A 138 -13.96 -16.45 -5.55
C ALA A 138 -13.54 -15.00 -5.90
N SER A 139 -12.64 -14.84 -6.86
CA SER A 139 -12.12 -13.54 -7.29
C SER A 139 -13.21 -12.62 -7.84
N LEU A 140 -14.08 -13.14 -8.71
CA LEU A 140 -15.18 -12.37 -9.29
C LEU A 140 -16.20 -11.94 -8.24
N SER A 141 -16.51 -12.84 -7.29
CA SER A 141 -17.43 -12.54 -6.19
C SER A 141 -16.91 -11.42 -5.31
N VAL A 142 -15.60 -11.41 -5.02
CA VAL A 142 -14.93 -10.33 -4.28
C VAL A 142 -15.01 -9.01 -5.02
N ILE A 143 -14.71 -8.99 -6.33
CA ILE A 143 -14.78 -7.76 -7.14
C ILE A 143 -16.20 -7.19 -7.15
N ILE A 144 -17.22 -8.05 -7.32
CA ILE A 144 -18.63 -7.64 -7.28
C ILE A 144 -18.99 -7.09 -5.89
N LEU A 145 -18.56 -7.76 -4.82
CA LEU A 145 -18.78 -7.32 -3.46
C LEU A 145 -18.17 -5.92 -3.23
N LEU A 146 -16.91 -5.72 -3.64
CA LEU A 146 -16.22 -4.42 -3.52
C LEU A 146 -16.94 -3.32 -4.30
N LEU A 147 -17.41 -3.62 -5.52
CA LEU A 147 -18.18 -2.68 -6.34
C LEU A 147 -19.49 -2.28 -5.64
N VAL A 148 -20.25 -3.24 -5.11
CA VAL A 148 -21.51 -2.99 -4.40
C VAL A 148 -21.28 -2.18 -3.13
N LEU A 149 -20.26 -2.54 -2.34
CA LEU A 149 -19.90 -1.83 -1.11
C LEU A 149 -19.49 -0.38 -1.38
N ASN A 150 -18.72 -0.13 -2.45
CA ASN A 150 -18.28 1.22 -2.81
C ASN A 150 -19.39 2.07 -3.47
N LEU A 151 -20.47 1.46 -3.95
CA LEU A 151 -21.69 2.14 -4.37
C LEU A 151 -22.67 2.40 -3.22
N ALA A 152 -22.52 1.69 -2.10
CA ALA A 152 -23.19 1.96 -0.84
C ALA A 152 -22.49 3.13 -0.11
N THR A 153 -23.26 3.92 0.64
CA THR A 153 -22.86 5.26 1.12
C THR A 153 -21.49 5.31 1.83
N VAL A 154 -20.71 6.37 1.54
CA VAL A 154 -19.36 6.68 2.10
C VAL A 154 -19.26 6.61 3.63
N LYS A 155 -20.37 6.74 4.36
CA LYS A 155 -20.38 6.64 5.83
C LYS A 155 -20.10 5.23 6.35
N MET A 156 -20.59 4.19 5.66
CA MET A 156 -20.27 2.80 6.01
C MET A 156 -18.79 2.48 5.83
N PHE A 157 -18.15 3.08 4.81
CA PHE A 157 -16.73 2.86 4.52
C PHE A 157 -15.83 3.18 5.71
N GLY A 158 -15.98 4.37 6.31
CA GLY A 158 -15.12 4.81 7.41
C GLY A 158 -15.23 3.93 8.67
N GLU A 159 -16.44 3.46 8.99
CA GLU A 159 -16.68 2.56 10.12
C GLU A 159 -16.15 1.15 9.86
N MET A 160 -16.31 0.60 8.65
CA MET A 160 -15.74 -0.71 8.30
C MET A 160 -14.22 -0.70 8.37
N GLU A 161 -13.57 0.33 7.84
CA GLU A 161 -12.10 0.47 7.91
C GLU A 161 -11.60 0.62 9.35
N PHE A 162 -12.35 1.30 10.23
CA PHE A 162 -12.04 1.37 11.66
C PHE A 162 -11.94 -0.04 12.26
N TRP A 163 -12.97 -0.86 12.06
CA TRP A 163 -13.02 -2.21 12.62
C TRP A 163 -11.98 -3.13 11.98
N PHE A 164 -11.79 -3.05 10.66
CA PHE A 164 -10.76 -3.85 9.98
C PHE A 164 -9.35 -3.50 10.45
N ALA A 165 -9.02 -2.21 10.61
CA ALA A 165 -7.71 -1.82 11.15
C ALA A 165 -7.51 -2.32 12.59
N MET A 166 -8.54 -2.24 13.44
CA MET A 166 -8.47 -2.73 14.81
C MET A 166 -8.22 -4.25 14.88
N ILE A 167 -8.95 -5.03 14.09
CA ILE A 167 -8.81 -6.49 14.01
C ILE A 167 -7.36 -6.87 13.64
N LYS A 168 -6.76 -6.20 12.64
CA LYS A 168 -5.36 -6.42 12.23
C LYS A 168 -4.38 -6.19 13.37
N ILE A 169 -4.49 -5.04 14.05
CA ILE A 169 -3.56 -4.65 15.12
C ILE A 169 -3.66 -5.64 16.28
N VAL A 170 -4.89 -5.95 16.73
CA VAL A 170 -5.12 -6.90 17.83
C VAL A 170 -4.57 -8.28 17.48
N ALA A 171 -4.75 -8.74 16.24
CA ALA A 171 -4.25 -10.04 15.82
C ALA A 171 -2.72 -10.11 15.79
N ILE A 172 -2.04 -9.09 15.25
CA ILE A 172 -0.57 -9.07 15.23
C ILE A 172 -0.01 -9.00 16.65
N VAL A 173 -0.56 -8.13 17.51
CA VAL A 173 -0.13 -8.02 18.91
C VAL A 173 -0.39 -9.34 19.65
N SER A 174 -1.56 -9.96 19.45
CA SER A 174 -1.88 -11.26 20.04
C SER A 174 -0.92 -12.35 19.56
N LEU A 175 -0.60 -12.39 18.27
CA LEU A 175 0.38 -13.34 17.71
C LEU A 175 1.76 -13.16 18.34
N ILE A 176 2.23 -11.92 18.48
CA ILE A 176 3.52 -11.62 19.12
C ILE A 176 3.51 -12.11 20.57
N VAL A 177 2.47 -11.75 21.35
CA VAL A 177 2.37 -12.16 22.75
C VAL A 177 2.31 -13.68 22.89
N VAL A 178 1.45 -14.35 22.10
CA VAL A 178 1.31 -15.81 22.14
C VAL A 178 2.62 -16.49 21.77
N GLY A 179 3.29 -16.07 20.70
CA GLY A 179 4.54 -16.69 20.30
C GLY A 179 5.68 -16.43 21.28
N LEU A 180 5.76 -15.26 21.91
CA LEU A 180 6.70 -15.00 23.02
C LEU A 180 6.44 -15.91 24.21
N VAL A 181 5.17 -16.13 24.57
CA VAL A 181 4.77 -17.07 25.63
C VAL A 181 5.18 -18.51 25.25
N MET A 182 4.97 -18.92 24.00
CA MET A 182 5.37 -20.25 23.52
C MET A 182 6.89 -20.46 23.61
N VAL A 183 7.68 -19.47 23.24
CA VAL A 183 9.15 -19.52 23.38
C VAL A 183 9.56 -19.54 24.84
N ALA A 184 8.97 -18.70 25.70
CA ALA A 184 9.28 -18.66 27.13
C ALA A 184 8.93 -19.97 27.85
N MET A 185 7.87 -20.65 27.42
CA MET A 185 7.43 -21.94 27.95
C MET A 185 8.12 -23.15 27.31
N HIS A 186 9.05 -22.95 26.37
CA HIS A 186 9.70 -24.02 25.61
C HIS A 186 8.65 -24.98 24.99
N PHE A 187 7.60 -24.40 24.41
CA PHE A 187 6.48 -25.14 23.84
C PHE A 187 6.98 -26.09 22.74
N GLN A 188 6.55 -27.34 22.79
CA GLN A 188 6.86 -28.33 21.75
C GLN A 188 5.68 -28.49 20.80
N SER A 189 5.93 -28.32 19.51
CA SER A 189 4.95 -28.57 18.46
C SER A 189 4.57 -30.07 18.41
N PRO A 190 3.42 -30.42 17.78
CA PRO A 190 3.08 -31.82 17.50
C PRO A 190 4.15 -32.57 16.67
N THR A 191 5.00 -31.84 15.95
CA THR A 191 6.13 -32.39 15.19
C THR A 191 7.41 -32.55 16.02
N GLY A 192 7.38 -32.26 17.32
CA GLY A 192 8.51 -32.39 18.25
C GLY A 192 9.51 -31.22 18.19
N VAL A 193 9.17 -30.13 17.49
CA VAL A 193 10.02 -28.95 17.37
C VAL A 193 9.71 -28.00 18.53
N GLU A 194 10.73 -27.66 19.31
CA GLU A 194 10.62 -26.72 20.41
C GLU A 194 10.70 -25.27 19.93
N ALA A 195 9.80 -24.41 20.39
CA ALA A 195 9.84 -22.98 20.12
C ALA A 195 11.06 -22.34 20.80
N SER A 196 11.94 -21.73 20.02
CA SER A 196 13.18 -21.12 20.50
C SER A 196 13.64 -19.96 19.61
N PHE A 197 14.13 -18.89 20.21
CA PHE A 197 14.83 -17.82 19.48
C PHE A 197 16.05 -18.34 18.70
N ALA A 198 16.59 -19.49 19.09
CA ALA A 198 17.76 -20.07 18.46
C ALA A 198 17.52 -20.46 16.99
N HIS A 199 16.26 -20.67 16.57
CA HIS A 199 15.88 -20.88 15.16
C HIS A 199 16.29 -19.72 14.23
N LEU A 200 16.54 -18.52 14.79
CA LEU A 200 17.01 -17.37 14.01
C LEU A 200 18.49 -17.48 13.59
N TRP A 201 19.28 -18.36 14.21
CA TRP A 201 20.71 -18.47 13.92
C TRP A 201 21.28 -19.89 13.91
N ASN A 202 20.59 -20.90 14.44
CA ASN A 202 21.12 -22.27 14.49
C ASN A 202 21.16 -22.96 13.12
N ASP A 203 20.23 -22.63 12.23
CA ASP A 203 20.09 -23.26 10.90
C ASP A 203 20.90 -22.53 9.82
N GLY A 204 22.20 -22.30 10.06
CA GLY A 204 23.10 -21.62 9.12
C GLY A 204 23.29 -20.12 9.39
N GLY A 205 23.04 -19.66 10.61
CA GLY A 205 23.22 -18.26 11.01
C GLY A 205 22.08 -17.36 10.55
N TRP A 206 22.30 -16.05 10.66
CA TRP A 206 21.33 -15.04 10.21
C TRP A 206 21.17 -14.99 8.68
N PHE A 207 22.16 -15.48 7.93
CA PHE A 207 22.20 -15.45 6.46
C PHE A 207 22.34 -16.87 5.88
N PRO A 208 21.38 -17.78 6.14
CA PRO A 208 21.52 -19.19 5.79
C PRO A 208 21.44 -19.45 4.28
N LYS A 209 20.87 -18.48 3.53
CA LYS A 209 20.81 -18.46 2.06
C LYS A 209 21.88 -17.55 1.45
N GLY A 210 22.86 -17.13 2.23
CA GLY A 210 23.92 -16.20 1.82
C GLY A 210 23.40 -14.81 1.44
N LEU A 211 24.28 -14.01 0.81
CA LEU A 211 23.92 -12.67 0.34
C LEU A 211 22.93 -12.70 -0.81
N SER A 212 22.94 -13.74 -1.65
CA SER A 212 21.98 -13.90 -2.74
C SER A 212 20.56 -14.02 -2.22
N GLY A 213 20.31 -14.89 -1.23
CA GLY A 213 18.99 -15.01 -0.60
C GLY A 213 18.56 -13.74 0.13
N PHE A 214 19.48 -13.09 0.84
CA PHE A 214 19.23 -11.79 1.47
C PHE A 214 18.76 -10.74 0.46
N PHE A 215 19.42 -10.65 -0.70
CA PHE A 215 19.01 -9.73 -1.76
C PHE A 215 17.70 -10.14 -2.44
N ALA A 216 17.45 -11.44 -2.65
CA ALA A 216 16.17 -11.93 -3.18
C ALA A 216 14.98 -11.52 -2.29
N GLY A 217 15.19 -11.44 -0.96
CA GLY A 217 14.18 -10.96 -0.01
C GLY A 217 13.64 -9.56 -0.31
N PHE A 218 14.43 -8.65 -0.90
CA PHE A 218 14.00 -7.27 -1.20
C PHE A 218 12.87 -7.22 -2.22
N GLN A 219 12.84 -8.16 -3.17
CA GLN A 219 12.00 -8.08 -4.34
C GLN A 219 10.51 -8.00 -3.99
N ILE A 220 10.05 -8.88 -3.10
CA ILE A 220 8.66 -8.91 -2.63
C ILE A 220 8.48 -8.03 -1.38
N ALA A 221 9.51 -7.90 -0.53
CA ALA A 221 9.39 -7.15 0.71
C ALA A 221 9.08 -5.66 0.46
N VAL A 222 9.53 -5.06 -0.65
CA VAL A 222 9.22 -3.66 -0.98
C VAL A 222 7.72 -3.43 -1.15
N PHE A 223 7.00 -4.38 -1.75
CA PHE A 223 5.53 -4.29 -1.89
C PHE A 223 4.82 -4.20 -0.53
N ALA A 224 5.37 -4.83 0.51
CA ALA A 224 4.74 -4.81 1.83
C ALA A 224 4.68 -3.40 2.45
N PHE A 225 5.47 -2.44 1.96
CA PHE A 225 5.45 -1.04 2.42
C PHE A 225 4.58 -0.10 1.57
N VAL A 226 3.96 -0.62 0.51
CA VAL A 226 2.99 0.13 -0.28
C VAL A 226 1.86 0.64 0.61
N GLY A 227 1.40 1.87 0.37
CA GLY A 227 0.36 2.52 1.17
C GLY A 227 0.90 3.35 2.33
N ILE A 228 2.20 3.35 2.59
CA ILE A 228 2.82 4.22 3.60
C ILE A 228 2.62 5.71 3.28
N GLU A 229 2.57 6.08 2.00
CA GLU A 229 2.34 7.45 1.52
C GLU A 229 0.91 7.97 1.78
N LEU A 230 -0.09 7.08 1.89
CA LEU A 230 -1.45 7.47 2.31
C LEU A 230 -1.43 8.14 3.68
N VAL A 231 -0.55 7.69 4.58
CA VAL A 231 -0.39 8.30 5.90
C VAL A 231 -0.08 9.79 5.78
N GLY A 232 0.77 10.17 4.83
CA GLY A 232 1.15 11.55 4.64
C GLY A 232 0.10 12.39 3.93
N THR A 233 -0.53 11.88 2.85
CA THR A 233 -1.57 12.65 2.15
C THR A 233 -2.79 12.86 3.03
N THR A 234 -3.24 11.81 3.73
CA THR A 234 -4.44 11.92 4.58
C THR A 234 -4.18 12.77 5.82
N ALA A 235 -2.95 12.77 6.36
CA ALA A 235 -2.60 13.66 7.47
C ALA A 235 -2.52 15.14 7.03
N ALA A 236 -2.17 15.42 5.77
CA ALA A 236 -2.20 16.78 5.22
C ALA A 236 -3.63 17.33 5.06
N GLU A 237 -4.64 16.46 4.91
CA GLU A 237 -6.07 16.87 4.85
C GLU A 237 -6.73 17.09 6.22
N THR A 238 -5.98 16.96 7.33
CA THR A 238 -6.52 17.15 8.68
C THR A 238 -6.67 18.62 9.05
N LYS A 239 -7.42 18.91 10.11
CA LYS A 239 -7.61 20.29 10.64
C LYS A 239 -6.29 20.98 11.01
N ASP A 240 -5.32 20.21 11.53
CA ASP A 240 -4.03 20.70 12.00
C ASP A 240 -2.90 19.89 11.34
N PRO A 241 -2.62 20.12 10.03
CA PRO A 241 -1.65 19.33 9.28
C PRO A 241 -0.23 19.50 9.82
N GLU A 242 0.12 20.68 10.33
CA GLU A 242 1.43 20.98 10.94
C GLU A 242 1.78 20.11 12.14
N LYS A 243 0.79 19.58 12.85
CA LYS A 243 0.99 18.65 13.99
C LYS A 243 0.74 17.20 13.59
N SER A 244 -0.32 16.98 12.81
CA SER A 244 -0.78 15.65 12.45
C SER A 244 0.19 14.95 11.50
N LEU A 245 0.70 15.66 10.49
CA LEU A 245 1.60 15.10 9.49
C LEU A 245 2.95 14.65 10.11
N PRO A 246 3.63 15.48 10.93
CA PRO A 246 4.82 15.05 11.64
C PRO A 246 4.64 13.82 12.51
N ARG A 247 3.55 13.80 13.29
CA ARG A 247 3.27 12.70 14.20
C ARG A 247 3.00 11.41 13.45
N ALA A 248 2.28 11.49 12.32
CA ALA A 248 1.94 10.34 11.51
C ALA A 248 3.19 9.73 10.85
N ILE A 249 4.03 10.55 10.21
CA ILE A 249 5.28 10.08 9.58
C ILE A 249 6.29 9.58 10.63
N ASN A 250 6.47 10.28 11.75
CA ASN A 250 7.40 9.84 12.79
C ASN A 250 6.95 8.54 13.49
N SER A 251 5.68 8.14 13.35
CA SER A 251 5.19 6.86 13.87
C SER A 251 5.52 5.66 12.96
N ILE A 252 5.96 5.90 11.71
CA ILE A 252 6.26 4.85 10.73
C ILE A 252 7.29 3.84 11.24
N PRO A 253 8.47 4.25 11.75
CA PRO A 253 9.49 3.28 12.19
C PRO A 253 8.97 2.35 13.29
N ILE A 254 8.19 2.89 14.23
CA ILE A 254 7.59 2.11 15.32
C ILE A 254 6.64 1.05 14.77
N ARG A 255 5.82 1.41 13.77
CA ARG A 255 4.90 0.46 13.11
C ARG A 255 5.65 -0.63 12.37
N ILE A 256 6.76 -0.30 11.71
CA ILE A 256 7.59 -1.27 11.00
C ILE A 256 8.23 -2.25 12.00
N ILE A 257 8.83 -1.75 13.07
CA ILE A 257 9.43 -2.60 14.10
C ILE A 257 8.35 -3.51 14.73
N MET A 258 7.21 -2.94 15.12
CA MET A 258 6.15 -3.67 15.78
C MET A 258 5.49 -4.71 14.87
N PHE A 259 5.05 -4.31 13.68
CA PHE A 259 4.20 -5.17 12.84
C PHE A 259 4.98 -6.08 11.90
N TYR A 260 6.20 -5.69 11.51
CA TYR A 260 6.99 -6.44 10.54
C TYR A 260 8.13 -7.18 11.25
N VAL A 261 8.97 -6.46 11.99
CA VAL A 261 10.18 -7.05 12.58
C VAL A 261 9.82 -8.04 13.69
N PHE A 262 9.04 -7.61 14.69
CA PHE A 262 8.71 -8.49 15.81
C PHE A 262 7.80 -9.65 15.41
N SER A 263 6.85 -9.46 14.51
CA SER A 263 6.02 -10.57 14.03
C SER A 263 6.85 -11.64 13.33
N LEU A 264 7.78 -11.26 12.44
CA LEU A 264 8.66 -12.20 11.75
C LEU A 264 9.66 -12.88 12.69
N ILE A 265 10.23 -12.15 13.66
CA ILE A 265 11.08 -12.72 14.71
C ILE A 265 10.31 -13.81 15.46
N VAL A 266 9.10 -13.51 15.93
CA VAL A 266 8.29 -14.45 16.71
C VAL A 266 7.88 -15.65 15.86
N ILE A 267 7.44 -15.42 14.61
CA ILE A 267 7.08 -16.50 13.68
C ILE A 267 8.25 -17.48 13.51
N MET A 268 9.44 -16.96 13.20
CA MET A 268 10.63 -17.79 12.97
C MET A 268 11.20 -18.40 14.27
N SER A 269 10.88 -17.83 15.43
CA SER A 269 11.28 -18.38 16.74
C SER A 269 10.34 -19.49 17.18
N VAL A 270 9.07 -19.48 16.77
CA VAL A 270 8.13 -20.55 17.09
C VAL A 270 8.26 -21.70 16.09
N THR A 271 8.37 -21.37 14.80
CA THR A 271 8.52 -22.33 13.72
C THR A 271 9.82 -22.05 12.96
N PRO A 272 10.74 -23.02 12.82
CA PRO A 272 11.97 -22.83 12.06
C PRO A 272 11.70 -22.28 10.66
N TRP A 273 12.50 -21.31 10.23
CA TRP A 273 12.33 -20.64 8.93
C TRP A 273 12.37 -21.64 7.76
N SER A 274 13.09 -22.75 7.91
CA SER A 274 13.21 -23.84 6.93
C SER A 274 11.90 -24.62 6.72
N SER A 275 10.98 -24.57 7.70
CA SER A 275 9.66 -25.22 7.65
C SER A 275 8.55 -24.30 7.13
N VAL A 276 8.87 -23.04 6.83
CA VAL A 276 7.91 -22.08 6.29
C VAL A 276 7.63 -22.39 4.82
N VAL A 277 6.36 -22.69 4.53
CA VAL A 277 5.88 -22.99 3.18
C VAL A 277 5.74 -21.68 2.37
N PRO A 278 6.41 -21.52 1.22
CA PRO A 278 6.39 -20.29 0.43
C PRO A 278 5.00 -19.85 -0.04
N GLU A 279 4.13 -20.82 -0.33
CA GLU A 279 2.80 -20.63 -0.92
C GLU A 279 1.74 -20.21 0.10
N LYS A 280 2.05 -20.26 1.40
CA LYS A 280 1.11 -19.99 2.48
C LYS A 280 1.53 -18.77 3.30
N SER A 281 0.54 -18.15 3.95
CA SER A 281 0.79 -17.09 4.93
C SER A 281 1.43 -17.70 6.19
N PRO A 282 2.65 -17.28 6.58
CA PRO A 282 3.30 -17.80 7.78
C PRO A 282 2.57 -17.36 9.07
N PHE A 283 1.76 -16.30 9.00
CA PHE A 283 0.91 -15.88 10.11
C PHE A 283 -0.20 -16.90 10.41
N VAL A 284 -0.71 -17.57 9.36
CA VAL A 284 -1.71 -18.64 9.49
C VAL A 284 -1.02 -19.97 9.76
N GLU A 285 0.01 -20.28 8.97
CA GLU A 285 0.69 -21.58 8.98
C GLU A 285 1.39 -21.87 10.32
N LEU A 286 1.90 -20.83 11.01
CA LEU A 286 2.42 -20.99 12.38
C LEU A 286 1.43 -21.74 13.28
N PHE A 287 0.15 -21.34 13.28
CA PHE A 287 -0.87 -21.95 14.13
C PHE A 287 -1.28 -23.35 13.66
N VAL A 288 -1.15 -23.63 12.36
CA VAL A 288 -1.36 -24.99 11.82
C VAL A 288 -0.24 -25.92 12.31
N LEU A 289 1.01 -25.50 12.19
CA LEU A 289 2.19 -26.31 12.52
C LEU A 289 2.33 -26.59 14.01
N VAL A 290 1.88 -25.66 14.86
CA VAL A 290 1.88 -25.84 16.33
C VAL A 290 0.64 -26.57 16.85
N GLY A 291 -0.27 -27.01 15.97
CA GLY A 291 -1.44 -27.81 16.35
C GLY A 291 -2.63 -27.02 16.90
N LEU A 292 -2.76 -25.74 16.53
CA LEU A 292 -3.85 -24.85 16.95
C LEU A 292 -4.74 -24.44 15.76
N PRO A 293 -5.49 -25.38 15.14
CA PRO A 293 -6.25 -25.10 13.91
C PRO A 293 -7.36 -24.06 14.10
N ALA A 294 -7.93 -23.96 15.31
CA ALA A 294 -8.90 -22.90 15.63
C ALA A 294 -8.26 -21.51 15.57
N ALA A 295 -7.05 -21.36 16.11
CA ALA A 295 -6.29 -20.11 16.03
C ALA A 295 -5.89 -19.81 14.57
N ALA A 296 -5.47 -20.83 13.80
CA ALA A 296 -5.18 -20.68 12.38
C ALA A 296 -6.39 -20.15 11.60
N SER A 297 -7.60 -20.69 11.86
CA SER A 297 -8.85 -20.21 11.26
C SER A 297 -9.12 -18.74 11.60
N VAL A 298 -8.95 -18.33 12.88
CA VAL A 298 -9.12 -16.93 13.29
C VAL A 298 -8.11 -16.02 12.58
N ILE A 299 -6.84 -16.40 12.51
CA ILE A 299 -5.83 -15.60 11.81
C ILE A 299 -6.10 -15.57 10.31
N ASN A 300 -6.59 -16.66 9.70
CA ASN A 300 -7.01 -16.68 8.30
C ASN A 300 -8.12 -15.64 8.04
N PHE A 301 -9.06 -15.50 8.97
CA PHE A 301 -10.09 -14.45 8.92
C PHE A 301 -9.50 -13.03 9.06
N VAL A 302 -8.54 -12.84 9.94
CA VAL A 302 -7.83 -11.55 10.08
C VAL A 302 -7.12 -11.18 8.78
N VAL A 303 -6.36 -12.10 8.16
CA VAL A 303 -5.60 -11.76 6.95
C VAL A 303 -6.52 -11.57 5.73
N LEU A 304 -7.64 -12.30 5.66
CA LEU A 304 -8.67 -12.08 4.65
C LEU A 304 -9.33 -10.69 4.80
N THR A 305 -9.74 -10.33 6.02
CA THR A 305 -10.31 -9.00 6.28
C THR A 305 -9.29 -7.89 6.04
N SER A 306 -8.01 -8.16 6.28
CA SER A 306 -6.93 -7.25 5.93
C SER A 306 -6.84 -6.96 4.44
N ALA A 307 -6.85 -8.03 3.63
CA ALA A 307 -6.85 -7.94 2.18
C ALA A 307 -8.10 -7.24 1.64
N ALA A 308 -9.27 -7.56 2.18
CA ALA A 308 -10.54 -6.93 1.81
C ALA A 308 -10.56 -5.42 2.11
N SER A 309 -10.04 -5.01 3.28
CA SER A 309 -9.86 -3.60 3.67
C SER A 309 -8.92 -2.85 2.72
N SER A 310 -7.79 -3.46 2.36
CA SER A 310 -6.85 -2.89 1.39
C SER A 310 -7.50 -2.71 0.01
N ALA A 311 -8.14 -3.77 -0.52
CA ALA A 311 -8.83 -3.72 -1.81
C ALA A 311 -9.95 -2.67 -1.83
N ASN A 312 -10.73 -2.60 -0.76
CA ASN A 312 -11.80 -1.63 -0.60
C ASN A 312 -11.26 -0.19 -0.58
N SER A 313 -10.21 0.07 0.18
CA SER A 313 -9.54 1.38 0.23
C SER A 313 -8.92 1.77 -1.12
N GLY A 314 -8.32 0.81 -1.85
CA GLY A 314 -7.78 1.02 -3.19
C GLY A 314 -8.86 1.37 -4.21
N VAL A 315 -9.96 0.62 -4.24
CA VAL A 315 -11.12 0.87 -5.12
C VAL A 315 -11.78 2.23 -4.82
N PHE A 316 -11.90 2.56 -3.53
CA PHE A 316 -12.41 3.86 -3.09
C PHE A 316 -11.51 5.02 -3.54
N SER A 317 -10.19 4.86 -3.41
CA SER A 317 -9.20 5.89 -3.75
C SER A 317 -9.09 6.09 -5.26
N THR A 318 -8.99 5.00 -6.04
CA THR A 318 -8.89 5.03 -7.50
C THR A 318 -10.04 5.76 -8.17
N SER A 319 -11.27 5.59 -7.66
CA SER A 319 -12.45 6.30 -8.17
C SER A 319 -12.33 7.83 -8.04
N ARG A 320 -11.77 8.33 -6.93
CA ARG A 320 -11.55 9.77 -6.69
C ARG A 320 -10.35 10.31 -7.45
N MET A 321 -9.30 9.52 -7.58
CA MET A 321 -8.14 9.90 -8.37
C MET A 321 -8.51 10.12 -9.84
N LEU A 322 -9.29 9.21 -10.43
CA LEU A 322 -9.82 9.40 -11.79
C LEU A 322 -10.73 10.62 -11.90
N PHE A 323 -11.55 10.90 -10.88
CA PHE A 323 -12.36 12.11 -10.83
C PHE A 323 -11.48 13.37 -10.82
N GLY A 324 -10.43 13.41 -10.00
CA GLY A 324 -9.46 14.51 -9.93
C GLY A 324 -8.71 14.72 -11.25
N LEU A 325 -8.18 13.65 -11.83
CA LEU A 325 -7.52 13.70 -13.14
C LEU A 325 -8.46 14.22 -14.25
N ALA A 326 -9.75 13.88 -14.18
CA ALA A 326 -10.73 14.36 -15.14
C ALA A 326 -11.12 15.83 -14.93
N GLN A 327 -11.19 16.29 -13.67
CA GLN A 327 -11.35 17.71 -13.32
C GLN A 327 -10.19 18.56 -13.84
N GLU A 328 -8.96 18.05 -13.75
CA GLU A 328 -7.77 18.70 -14.27
C GLU A 328 -7.66 18.67 -15.82
N GLY A 329 -8.59 18.00 -16.49
CA GLY A 329 -8.63 17.87 -17.95
C GLY A 329 -7.61 16.87 -18.52
N VAL A 330 -7.03 16.02 -17.66
CA VAL A 330 -6.01 15.04 -18.03
C VAL A 330 -6.52 13.59 -18.01
N ALA A 331 -7.84 13.41 -17.85
CA ALA A 331 -8.56 12.16 -18.06
C ALA A 331 -9.89 12.42 -18.79
N PRO A 332 -10.54 11.39 -19.37
CA PRO A 332 -11.82 11.54 -20.05
C PRO A 332 -12.88 12.24 -19.19
N LYS A 333 -13.58 13.24 -19.76
CA LYS A 333 -14.64 14.02 -19.08
C LYS A 333 -15.75 13.17 -18.46
N ALA A 334 -15.93 11.93 -18.92
CA ALA A 334 -16.88 10.99 -18.36
C ALA A 334 -16.59 10.68 -16.88
N PHE A 335 -15.32 10.67 -16.46
CA PHE A 335 -14.93 10.39 -15.07
C PHE A 335 -15.16 11.58 -14.12
N ALA A 336 -15.33 12.80 -14.65
CA ALA A 336 -15.66 13.99 -13.86
C ALA A 336 -17.15 14.08 -13.47
N LYS A 337 -17.98 13.05 -13.78
CA LYS A 337 -19.40 13.03 -13.44
C LYS A 337 -19.65 12.23 -12.16
N LEU A 338 -20.35 12.85 -11.19
CA LEU A 338 -20.83 12.17 -9.99
C LEU A 338 -22.18 11.47 -10.21
N SER A 339 -22.44 10.41 -9.46
CA SER A 339 -23.75 9.77 -9.38
C SER A 339 -24.71 10.58 -8.50
N LYS A 340 -26.00 10.19 -8.47
CA LYS A 340 -27.02 10.78 -7.56
C LYS A 340 -26.62 10.72 -6.07
N ARG A 341 -25.70 9.81 -5.71
CA ARG A 341 -25.17 9.63 -4.34
C ARG A 341 -23.84 10.38 -4.12
N ALA A 342 -23.44 11.26 -5.03
CA ALA A 342 -22.16 12.00 -5.01
C ALA A 342 -20.91 11.09 -5.05
N VAL A 343 -21.00 9.95 -5.76
CA VAL A 343 -19.90 8.99 -5.94
C VAL A 343 -19.44 8.99 -7.41
N PRO A 344 -18.12 8.99 -7.73
CA PRO A 344 -17.57 8.84 -9.08
C PRO A 344 -17.82 7.44 -9.70
N ALA A 345 -19.08 7.07 -9.93
CA ALA A 345 -19.47 5.70 -10.27
C ALA A 345 -18.79 5.15 -11.53
N LYS A 346 -18.54 5.97 -12.56
CA LYS A 346 -17.86 5.52 -13.79
C LYS A 346 -16.39 5.18 -13.55
N GLY A 347 -15.69 6.00 -12.76
CA GLY A 347 -14.29 5.74 -12.39
C GLY A 347 -14.18 4.51 -11.49
N LEU A 348 -15.14 4.33 -10.59
CA LEU A 348 -15.28 3.14 -9.76
C LEU A 348 -15.47 1.87 -10.60
N THR A 349 -16.48 1.84 -11.48
CA THR A 349 -16.73 0.69 -12.36
C THR A 349 -15.53 0.38 -13.26
N PHE A 350 -14.88 1.39 -13.84
CA PHE A 350 -13.68 1.20 -14.64
C PHE A 350 -12.55 0.56 -13.83
N SER A 351 -12.29 1.06 -12.61
CA SER A 351 -11.25 0.50 -11.74
C SER A 351 -11.57 -0.94 -11.35
N CYS A 352 -12.83 -1.27 -11.04
CA CYS A 352 -13.27 -2.65 -10.78
C CYS A 352 -13.13 -3.57 -12.00
N ILE A 353 -13.37 -3.07 -13.22
CA ILE A 353 -13.12 -3.83 -14.45
C ILE A 353 -11.63 -4.14 -14.58
N CYS A 354 -10.75 -3.18 -14.29
CA CYS A 354 -9.31 -3.42 -14.31
C CYS A 354 -8.88 -4.49 -13.29
N LEU A 355 -9.56 -4.62 -12.14
CA LEU A 355 -9.29 -5.69 -11.16
C LEU A 355 -9.52 -7.09 -11.73
N LEU A 356 -10.33 -7.25 -12.78
CA LEU A 356 -10.48 -8.54 -13.48
C LEU A 356 -9.15 -9.02 -14.09
N GLY A 357 -8.18 -8.13 -14.29
CA GLY A 357 -6.82 -8.53 -14.63
C GLY A 357 -6.21 -9.47 -13.59
N GLY A 358 -6.55 -9.35 -12.31
CA GLY A 358 -6.11 -10.30 -11.27
C GLY A 358 -6.64 -11.72 -11.51
N VAL A 359 -7.87 -11.83 -12.02
CA VAL A 359 -8.45 -13.13 -12.44
C VAL A 359 -7.69 -13.70 -13.63
N VAL A 360 -7.37 -12.87 -14.63
CA VAL A 360 -6.55 -13.29 -15.78
C VAL A 360 -5.19 -13.79 -15.31
N MET A 361 -4.55 -13.08 -14.37
CA MET A 361 -3.25 -13.47 -13.83
C MET A 361 -3.30 -14.82 -13.10
N LEU A 362 -4.39 -15.16 -12.41
CA LEU A 362 -4.58 -16.49 -11.81
C LEU A 362 -4.64 -17.62 -12.85
N TYR A 363 -5.13 -17.35 -14.07
CA TYR A 363 -5.17 -18.34 -15.15
C TYR A 363 -3.86 -18.48 -15.92
N VAL A 364 -3.12 -17.39 -16.07
CA VAL A 364 -1.86 -17.37 -16.84
C VAL A 364 -0.68 -17.87 -16.02
N ASN A 365 -0.76 -17.79 -14.68
CA ASN A 365 0.30 -18.25 -13.80
C ASN A 365 0.03 -19.67 -13.28
N PRO A 366 1.09 -20.46 -13.07
CA PRO A 366 0.97 -21.84 -12.59
C PRO A 366 0.52 -21.93 -11.12
N SER A 367 0.63 -20.84 -10.37
CA SER A 367 0.24 -20.79 -8.96
C SER A 367 -0.26 -19.42 -8.55
N VAL A 368 -1.09 -19.40 -7.49
CA VAL A 368 -1.63 -18.19 -6.87
C VAL A 368 -0.50 -17.25 -6.38
N ILE A 369 0.55 -17.81 -5.77
CA ILE A 369 1.71 -17.02 -5.32
C ILE A 369 2.54 -16.49 -6.49
N GLY A 370 2.58 -17.20 -7.63
CA GLY A 370 3.19 -16.71 -8.86
C GLY A 370 2.47 -15.48 -9.41
N ALA A 371 1.14 -15.57 -9.53
CA ALA A 371 0.30 -14.44 -9.90
C ALA A 371 0.49 -13.25 -8.95
N PHE A 372 0.46 -13.51 -7.63
CA PHE A 372 0.71 -12.51 -6.60
C PHE A 372 2.08 -11.86 -6.76
N THR A 373 3.14 -12.64 -6.94
CA THR A 373 4.52 -12.12 -7.09
C THR A 373 4.64 -11.23 -8.31
N MET A 374 4.10 -11.63 -9.46
CA MET A 374 4.18 -10.83 -10.69
C MET A 374 3.43 -9.51 -10.56
N ILE A 375 2.20 -9.54 -10.03
CA ILE A 375 1.37 -8.34 -9.80
C ILE A 375 2.05 -7.39 -8.80
N THR A 376 2.50 -7.92 -7.67
CA THR A 376 3.12 -7.12 -6.60
C THR A 376 4.47 -6.53 -7.04
N THR A 377 5.21 -7.22 -7.90
CA THR A 377 6.45 -6.69 -8.51
C THR A 377 6.15 -5.48 -9.40
N VAL A 378 5.15 -5.59 -10.29
CA VAL A 378 4.72 -4.44 -11.11
C VAL A 378 4.30 -3.28 -10.19
N SER A 379 3.51 -3.56 -9.16
CA SER A 379 3.09 -2.54 -8.19
C SER A 379 4.30 -1.85 -7.54
N ALA A 380 5.24 -2.62 -7.00
CA ALA A 380 6.44 -2.10 -6.35
C ALA A 380 7.25 -1.18 -7.27
N ILE A 381 7.41 -1.53 -8.55
CA ILE A 381 8.13 -0.69 -9.53
C ILE A 381 7.40 0.66 -9.73
N LEU A 382 6.08 0.63 -9.87
CA LEU A 382 5.28 1.84 -10.05
C LEU A 382 5.33 2.75 -8.80
N PHE A 383 5.29 2.17 -7.60
CA PHE A 383 5.46 2.92 -6.36
C PHE A 383 6.86 3.50 -6.20
N MET A 384 7.91 2.75 -6.54
CA MET A 384 9.28 3.27 -6.57
C MET A 384 9.42 4.46 -7.53
N PHE A 385 8.73 4.43 -8.68
CA PHE A 385 8.67 5.60 -9.57
C PHE A 385 8.00 6.80 -8.88
N VAL A 386 6.84 6.62 -8.25
CA VAL A 386 6.14 7.70 -7.53
C VAL A 386 7.03 8.27 -6.42
N TRP A 387 7.64 7.41 -5.59
CA TRP A 387 8.56 7.82 -4.52
C TRP A 387 9.80 8.54 -5.08
N THR A 388 10.30 8.13 -6.24
CA THR A 388 11.39 8.85 -6.93
C THR A 388 10.94 10.25 -7.36
N ILE A 389 9.73 10.42 -7.89
CA ILE A 389 9.19 11.74 -8.22
C ILE A 389 9.06 12.63 -6.98
N ILE A 390 8.68 12.07 -5.82
CA ILE A 390 8.66 12.80 -4.54
C ILE A 390 10.06 13.32 -4.20
N LEU A 391 11.09 12.48 -4.30
CA LEU A 391 12.48 12.86 -4.01
C LEU A 391 13.02 13.89 -5.00
N CYS A 392 12.72 13.74 -6.29
CA CYS A 392 13.05 14.72 -7.32
C CYS A 392 12.39 16.08 -7.04
N SER A 393 11.09 16.06 -6.67
CA SER A 393 10.35 17.27 -6.27
C SER A 393 11.01 17.93 -5.06
N TYR A 394 11.47 17.14 -4.08
CA TYR A 394 12.20 17.65 -2.93
C TYR A 394 13.53 18.33 -3.31
N LEU A 395 14.32 17.72 -4.19
CA LEU A 395 15.58 18.30 -4.68
C LEU A 395 15.35 19.62 -5.40
N VAL A 396 14.29 19.71 -6.21
CA VAL A 396 13.90 20.94 -6.92
C VAL A 396 13.36 21.99 -5.95
N TYR A 397 12.52 21.62 -4.98
CA TYR A 397 12.09 22.48 -3.88
C TYR A 397 13.27 23.09 -3.14
N ARG A 398 14.28 22.27 -2.80
CA ARG A 398 15.52 22.72 -2.14
C ARG A 398 16.36 23.68 -2.98
N LYS A 399 16.16 23.72 -4.30
CA LYS A 399 16.85 24.62 -5.23
C LYS A 399 16.03 25.90 -5.50
N GLN A 400 14.74 25.76 -5.77
CA GLN A 400 13.87 26.86 -6.18
C GLN A 400 13.32 27.67 -4.99
N ARG A 401 13.10 27.02 -3.84
CA ARG A 401 12.44 27.62 -2.66
C ARG A 401 13.28 27.46 -1.38
N PRO A 402 14.56 27.90 -1.36
CA PRO A 402 15.44 27.72 -0.21
C PRO A 402 14.92 28.44 1.05
N HIS A 403 14.27 29.60 0.89
CA HIS A 403 13.67 30.36 1.99
C HIS A 403 12.54 29.61 2.70
N LEU A 404 11.74 28.80 1.98
CA LEU A 404 10.71 27.95 2.61
C LEU A 404 11.35 26.80 3.38
N HIS A 405 12.43 26.22 2.84
CA HIS A 405 13.18 25.18 3.53
C HIS A 405 13.82 25.70 4.81
N GLU A 406 14.34 26.93 4.81
CA GLU A 406 14.90 27.57 6.01
C GLU A 406 13.86 27.71 7.12
N LYS A 407 12.63 28.14 6.76
CA LYS A 407 11.49 28.30 7.68
C LYS A 407 10.82 26.99 8.09
N SER A 408 11.10 25.88 7.40
CA SER A 408 10.44 24.60 7.68
C SER A 408 10.75 24.10 9.09
N ILE A 409 9.71 23.84 9.86
CA ILE A 409 9.78 23.22 11.19
C ILE A 409 9.97 21.69 11.13
N TYR A 410 9.79 21.09 9.95
CA TYR A 410 9.72 19.65 9.77
C TYR A 410 10.67 19.20 8.65
N LYS A 411 11.94 19.59 8.74
CA LYS A 411 12.98 19.26 7.74
C LYS A 411 13.33 17.77 7.67
N MET A 412 13.64 17.29 6.48
CA MET A 412 14.25 15.98 6.26
C MET A 412 15.67 15.95 6.85
N PRO A 413 15.99 15.04 7.79
CA PRO A 413 17.35 14.87 8.29
C PRO A 413 18.29 14.50 7.15
N LEU A 414 19.51 15.06 7.18
CA LEU A 414 20.53 14.91 6.12
C LEU A 414 20.11 15.40 4.71
N GLY A 415 18.88 15.89 4.55
CA GLY A 415 18.39 16.61 3.37
C GLY A 415 18.72 15.95 2.04
N LYS A 416 19.41 16.72 1.16
CA LYS A 416 19.74 16.30 -0.22
C LYS A 416 20.51 14.98 -0.27
N LEU A 417 21.40 14.69 0.70
CA LEU A 417 22.18 13.46 0.72
C LEU A 417 21.25 12.24 0.75
N MET A 418 20.26 12.26 1.64
CA MET A 418 19.34 11.14 1.78
C MET A 418 18.41 10.97 0.58
N CYS A 419 18.11 12.02 -0.17
CA CYS A 419 17.42 11.87 -1.45
C CYS A 419 18.23 11.02 -2.44
N TRP A 420 19.53 11.29 -2.56
CA TRP A 420 20.41 10.50 -3.44
C TRP A 420 20.58 9.07 -2.94
N VAL A 421 20.71 8.86 -1.62
CA VAL A 421 20.77 7.51 -1.02
C VAL A 421 19.49 6.72 -1.30
N CYS A 422 18.31 7.31 -1.11
CA CYS A 422 17.04 6.63 -1.42
C CYS A 422 16.86 6.34 -2.91
N MET A 423 17.25 7.25 -3.80
CA MET A 423 17.22 7.00 -5.25
C MET A 423 18.20 5.89 -5.65
N ALA A 424 19.41 5.87 -5.09
CA ALA A 424 20.38 4.80 -5.31
C ALA A 424 19.83 3.45 -4.79
N PHE A 425 19.14 3.46 -3.66
CA PHE A 425 18.46 2.28 -3.13
C PHE A 425 17.36 1.76 -4.07
N PHE A 426 16.55 2.63 -4.68
CA PHE A 426 15.56 2.19 -5.67
C PHE A 426 16.21 1.62 -6.94
N VAL A 427 17.30 2.22 -7.43
CA VAL A 427 18.07 1.65 -8.53
C VAL A 427 18.63 0.28 -8.16
N PHE A 428 19.15 0.14 -6.94
CA PHE A 428 19.62 -1.14 -6.41
C PHE A 428 18.50 -2.20 -6.38
N VAL A 429 17.31 -1.87 -5.87
CA VAL A 429 16.16 -2.78 -5.89
C VAL A 429 15.75 -3.15 -7.32
N LEU A 430 15.72 -2.19 -8.26
CA LEU A 430 15.41 -2.47 -9.66
C LEU A 430 16.41 -3.47 -10.28
N VAL A 431 17.71 -3.35 -9.96
CA VAL A 431 18.72 -4.34 -10.39
C VAL A 431 18.42 -5.71 -9.77
N LEU A 432 18.05 -5.77 -8.49
CA LEU A 432 17.69 -7.05 -7.86
C LEU A 432 16.48 -7.71 -8.51
N LEU A 433 15.49 -6.94 -8.97
CA LEU A 433 14.33 -7.47 -9.70
C LEU A 433 14.70 -8.10 -11.05
N THR A 434 15.90 -7.85 -11.60
CA THR A 434 16.38 -8.52 -12.83
C THR A 434 16.93 -9.92 -12.58
N LEU A 435 17.22 -10.27 -11.33
CA LEU A 435 17.95 -11.50 -10.98
C LEU A 435 17.04 -12.72 -10.89
N GLU A 436 15.80 -12.57 -10.44
CA GLU A 436 14.81 -13.66 -10.40
C GLU A 436 13.91 -13.64 -11.62
N ASP A 437 13.53 -14.83 -12.10
CA ASP A 437 12.82 -15.00 -13.37
C ASP A 437 11.42 -14.37 -13.34
N ASP A 438 10.68 -14.57 -12.26
CA ASP A 438 9.32 -14.06 -12.09
C ASP A 438 9.28 -12.53 -11.94
N THR A 439 10.22 -11.96 -11.19
CA THR A 439 10.33 -10.51 -11.02
C THR A 439 10.84 -9.83 -12.29
N ARG A 440 11.73 -10.50 -13.03
CA ARG A 440 12.28 -10.01 -14.30
C ARG A 440 11.19 -9.90 -15.36
N GLN A 441 10.29 -10.87 -15.45
CA GLN A 441 9.15 -10.80 -16.38
C GLN A 441 8.26 -9.60 -16.07
N ALA A 442 7.92 -9.37 -14.80
CA ALA A 442 7.16 -8.19 -14.38
C ALA A 442 7.88 -6.87 -14.73
N LEU A 443 9.20 -6.82 -14.51
CA LEU A 443 10.02 -5.65 -14.83
C LEU A 443 10.01 -5.34 -16.34
N LEU A 444 10.07 -6.34 -17.22
CA LEU A 444 10.06 -6.15 -18.67
C LEU A 444 8.72 -5.60 -19.20
N VAL A 445 7.61 -5.92 -18.54
CA VAL A 445 6.27 -5.45 -18.94
C VAL A 445 6.00 -4.02 -18.47
N THR A 446 6.61 -3.61 -17.36
CA THR A 446 6.33 -2.31 -16.71
C THR A 446 6.59 -1.08 -17.62
N PRO A 447 7.65 -1.03 -18.47
CA PRO A 447 7.85 0.05 -19.43
C PRO A 447 6.67 0.33 -20.37
N LEU A 448 5.84 -0.68 -20.69
CA LEU A 448 4.67 -0.50 -21.54
C LEU A 448 3.68 0.52 -20.95
N TRP A 449 3.54 0.55 -19.62
CA TRP A 449 2.73 1.54 -18.92
C TRP A 449 3.24 2.96 -19.15
N PHE A 450 4.55 3.17 -18.99
CA PHE A 450 5.17 4.49 -19.18
C PHE A 450 5.13 4.93 -20.65
N ILE A 451 5.26 4.00 -21.60
CA ILE A 451 5.07 4.29 -23.03
C ILE A 451 3.61 4.73 -23.29
N ALA A 452 2.63 4.02 -22.74
CA ALA A 452 1.22 4.38 -22.86
C ALA A 452 0.93 5.78 -22.28
N LEU A 453 1.49 6.11 -21.12
CA LEU A 453 1.41 7.46 -20.55
C LEU A 453 2.11 8.51 -21.42
N GLY A 454 3.29 8.20 -21.97
CA GLY A 454 3.99 9.10 -22.89
C GLY A 454 3.15 9.42 -24.12
N LEU A 455 2.54 8.40 -24.74
CA LEU A 455 1.62 8.58 -25.86
C LEU A 455 0.39 9.41 -25.45
N GLY A 456 -0.23 9.10 -24.31
CA GLY A 456 -1.34 9.88 -23.75
C GLY A 456 -1.00 11.36 -23.53
N TRP A 457 0.20 11.62 -23.00
CA TRP A 457 0.73 12.97 -22.80
C TRP A 457 0.93 13.71 -24.12
N LEU A 458 1.37 13.06 -25.21
CA LEU A 458 1.50 13.72 -26.51
C LEU A 458 0.15 14.24 -27.05
N PHE A 459 -0.95 13.55 -26.76
CA PHE A 459 -2.30 13.98 -27.16
C PHE A 459 -2.88 15.08 -26.26
N ILE A 460 -2.61 15.02 -24.95
CA ILE A 460 -3.18 15.93 -23.96
C ILE A 460 -2.29 17.17 -23.74
N GLY A 461 -0.98 16.97 -23.61
CA GLY A 461 0.04 18.00 -23.37
C GLY A 461 0.10 19.06 -24.46
N LYS A 462 -0.08 18.67 -25.74
CA LYS A 462 -0.20 19.64 -26.85
C LYS A 462 -1.37 20.61 -26.68
N LYS A 463 -2.49 20.17 -26.07
CA LYS A 463 -3.65 21.04 -25.79
C LYS A 463 -3.45 21.94 -24.56
N ARG A 464 -2.58 21.53 -23.63
CA ARG A 464 -2.29 22.27 -22.39
C ARG A 464 -1.20 23.32 -22.57
N MET A 465 -0.17 23.06 -23.39
CA MET A 465 0.86 24.06 -23.71
C MET A 465 0.42 25.09 -24.75
N ALA A 466 -0.70 24.85 -25.42
CA ALA A 466 -1.33 25.78 -26.36
C ALA A 466 -2.36 26.72 -25.69
N LYS A 467 -2.63 26.54 -24.40
CA LYS A 467 -3.40 27.44 -23.53
C LYS A 467 -2.44 28.12 -22.58
#